data_AF-A0A419AVK0-F1
#
_entry.id   AF-A0A419AVK0-F1
#
_cell.length_a   1.000
_cell.length_b   1.000
_cell.length_c   1.000
_cell.angle_alpha   90.00
_cell.angle_beta   90.00
_cell.angle_gamma   90.00
#
_symmetry.space_group_name_H-M   'P 1'
#
loop_
_entity.id
_entity.type
_entity.pdbx_description
1 polymer ?
#
loop_
_entity_poly.entity_id
_entity_poly.type
_entity_poly.pdbx_seq_one_letter_code
_entity_poly.pdbx_strand_id
1 'polypeptide(L)' 'MSLENAPPDVKLAVDLIMLLEENQIEPRIALAALEIVRTDFEKKLSQEEDAAKSSA' A
#
# COMPACT_ATOMS: atom_id res chain seq x y z
N MET A 1 21.82 6.72 -7.16
CA MET A 1 21.27 6.84 -5.79
C MET A 1 20.78 5.45 -5.41
N SER A 2 21.27 4.88 -4.31
CA SER A 2 20.90 3.53 -3.87
C SER A 2 19.51 3.54 -3.25
N LEU A 3 18.65 2.61 -3.64
CA LEU A 3 17.33 2.37 -3.01
C LEU A 3 17.46 2.00 -1.53
N GLU A 4 18.65 1.60 -1.06
CA GLU A 4 18.91 1.21 0.32
C GLU A 4 18.61 2.32 1.34
N ASN A 5 18.70 3.59 0.95
CA ASN A 5 18.42 4.74 1.83
C ASN A 5 17.03 5.36 1.62
N ALA A 6 16.20 4.78 0.74
CA ALA A 6 14.87 5.29 0.51
C ALA A 6 13.94 5.06 1.72
N PRO A 7 12.95 5.95 1.93
CA PRO A 7 11.88 5.74 2.90
C PRO A 7 11.19 4.37 2.71
N PRO A 8 10.69 3.73 3.80
CA PRO A 8 10.07 2.40 3.72
C PRO A 8 8.90 2.31 2.72
N ASP A 9 8.08 3.35 2.64
CA ASP A 9 6.95 3.49 1.71
C ASP A 9 7.43 3.53 0.26
N VAL A 10 8.52 4.23 -0.02
CA VAL A 10 9.13 4.31 -1.36
C VAL A 10 9.69 2.94 -1.77
N LYS A 11 10.37 2.23 -0.86
CA LYS A 11 10.87 0.88 -1.12
C LYS A 11 9.73 -0.10 -1.44
N LEU A 12 8.69 -0.09 -0.61
CA LEU A 12 7.52 -0.93 -0.81
C LEU A 12 6.82 -0.63 -2.13
N ALA A 13 6.70 0.64 -2.52
CA ALA A 13 6.12 1.01 -3.81
C ALA A 13 6.93 0.44 -4.98
N VAL A 14 8.27 0.48 -4.90
CA VAL A 14 9.14 -0.10 -5.94
C VAL A 14 8.97 -1.62 -6.02
N ASP A 15 8.94 -2.31 -4.88
CA ASP A 15 8.73 -3.77 -4.84
C ASP A 15 7.37 -4.16 -5.41
N LEU A 16 6.31 -3.41 -5.09
CA LEU A 16 4.97 -3.63 -5.63
C LEU A 16 4.91 -3.41 -7.15
N ILE A 17 5.56 -2.36 -7.66
CA ILE A 17 5.62 -2.09 -9.10
C ILE A 17 6.33 -3.25 -9.81
N MET A 18 7.48 -3.68 -9.29
CA MET A 18 8.23 -4.81 -9.86
C MET A 18 7.36 -6.07 -9.91
N LEU A 19 6.66 -6.40 -8.81
CA LEU A 19 5.76 -7.55 -8.77
C LEU A 19 4.64 -7.46 -9.82
N LEU A 20 4.03 -6.29 -9.99
CA LEU A 20 2.96 -6.06 -10.96
C LEU A 20 3.47 -6.19 -12.41
N GLU A 21 4.67 -5.67 -12.68
CA GLU A 21 5.32 -5.78 -13.99
C GLU A 21 5.73 -7.22 -14.32
N GLU A 22 6.30 -7.96 -13.37
CA GLU A 22 6.65 -9.38 -13.53
C GLU A 22 5.44 -10.25 -13.87
N ASN A 23 4.27 -9.90 -13.31
CA ASN A 23 3.00 -10.57 -13.60
C ASN A 23 2.27 -9.99 -14.82
N GLN A 24 2.88 -9.07 -15.56
CA GLN A 24 2.34 -8.43 -16.76
C GLN A 24 0.95 -7.81 -16.55
N ILE A 25 0.72 -7.25 -15.35
CA ILE A 25 -0.56 -6.63 -15.00
C ILE A 25 -0.68 -5.30 -15.75
N GLU A 26 -1.78 -5.10 -16.46
CA GLU A 26 -2.04 -3.83 -17.13
C GLU A 26 -2.10 -2.68 -16.11
N PRO A 27 -1.49 -1.51 -16.38
CA PRO A 27 -1.46 -0.39 -15.45
C PRO A 27 -2.85 0.05 -14.96
N ARG A 28 -3.87 -0.04 -15.82
CA ARG A 28 -5.26 0.31 -15.45
C ARG A 28 -5.82 -0.65 -14.40
N ILE A 29 -5.52 -1.94 -14.52
CA ILE A 29 -5.93 -2.97 -13.57
C ILE A 29 -5.14 -2.82 -12.26
N ALA A 30 -3.83 -2.58 -12.36
CA ALA A 30 -2.98 -2.33 -11.20
C ALA A 30 -3.48 -1.13 -10.37
N LEU A 31 -3.80 0.00 -11.02
CA LEU A 31 -4.34 1.18 -10.33
C LEU A 31 -5.70 0.90 -9.66
N ALA A 32 -6.60 0.17 -10.33
CA ALA A 32 -7.88 -0.21 -9.74
C ALA A 32 -7.70 -1.11 -8.51
N ALA A 33 -6.76 -2.07 -8.56
CA ALA A 33 -6.45 -2.94 -7.43
C ALA A 33 -5.82 -2.15 -6.27
N LEU A 34 -4.91 -1.22 -6.57
CA LEU A 34 -4.28 -0.36 -5.56
C LEU A 34 -5.28 0.53 -4.83
N GLU A 35 -6.34 1.01 -5.51
CA GLU A 35 -7.41 1.78 -4.85
C GLU A 35 -8.20 0.92 -3.85
N ILE A 36 -8.44 -0.35 -4.17
CA ILE A 36 -9.08 -1.30 -3.25
C ILE A 36 -8.19 -1.54 -2.03
N VAL A 37 -6.89 -1.77 -2.26
CA VAL A 37 -5.90 -1.97 -1.19
C VAL A 37 -5.84 -0.73 -0.29
N ARG A 38 -5.75 0.47 -0.88
CA ARG A 38 -5.78 1.74 -0.14
C ARG A 38 -7.01 1.82 0.76
N THR A 39 -8.20 1.59 0.21
CA THR A 39 -9.45 1.62 0.96
C THR A 39 -9.48 0.62 2.12
N ASP A 40 -8.91 -0.57 1.96
CA ASP A 40 -8.82 -1.59 3.00
C ASP A 40 -7.92 -1.14 4.17
N PHE A 41 -6.75 -0.57 3.88
CA PHE A 41 -5.85 -0.05 4.89
C PHE A 41 -6.40 1.19 5.60
N GLU A 42 -7.08 2.09 4.88
CA GLU A 42 -7.77 3.22 5.49
C GLU A 42 -8.83 2.76 6.51
N LYS A 43 -9.61 1.73 6.17
CA LYS A 43 -10.58 1.14 7.12
C LYS A 43 -9.90 0.54 8.34
N LYS A 44 -8.78 -0.16 8.16
CA LYS A 44 -8.01 -0.73 9.29
C LYS A 44 -7.48 0.36 10.21
N LEU A 45 -6.95 1.45 9.66
CA LEU A 45 -6.51 2.60 10.45
C LEU A 45 -7.67 3.22 11.24
N SER A 46 -8.83 3.42 10.61
CA SER A 46 -10.02 3.91 11.34
C SER A 46 -10.47 2.96 12.45
N GLN A 47 -10.40 1.64 12.22
CA GLN A 47 -10.73 0.64 13.25
C GLN A 47 -9.74 0.65 14.41
N GLU A 48 -8.44 0.83 14.15
CA GLU A 48 -7.41 0.98 15.18
C GLU A 48 -7.63 2.25 16.02
N GLU A 49 -7.99 3.36 15.37
CA GLU A 49 -8.34 4.62 16.05
C GLU A 49 -9.61 4.49 16.91
N ASP A 50 -10.62 3.80 16.42
CA ASP A 50 -11.87 3.57 17.16
C ASP A 50 -11.66 2.60 18.35
N ALA A 51 -10.83 1.57 18.19
CA ALA A 51 -10.43 0.68 19.27
C ALA A 51 -9.61 1.40 20.37
N ALA A 52 -8.73 2.31 19.97
CA ALA A 52 -7.96 3.13 20.91
C ALA A 52 -8.85 4.10 21.72
N LYS A 53 -9.89 4.68 21.09
CA LYS A 53 -10.85 5.58 21.76
C LYS A 53 -11.84 4.86 22.68
N SER A 54 -12.20 3.62 22.37
CA SER A 54 -13.09 2.81 23.23
C SER A 54 -12.39 2.24 24.48
N SER A 55 -11.06 2.31 24.53
CA SER A 55 -10.23 1.78 25.62
C SER A 55 -9.70 2.87 26.57
N ALA A 56 -10.05 4.14 26.31
CA ALA A 56 -9.68 5.32 27.09
C ALA A 56 -10.93 5.95 27.73
#